data_AF-A0A1V6XEA6-F1
#
_entry.id   AF-A0A1V6XEA6-F1
#
_cell.length_a   1.000
_cell.length_b   1.000
_cell.length_c   1.000
_cell.angle_alpha   90.00
_cell.angle_beta   90.00
_cell.angle_gamma   90.00
#
_symmetry.space_group_name_H-M   'P 1'
#
loop_
_entity.id
_entity.type
_entity.pdbx_description
1 polymer ?
#
loop_
_entity_poly.entity_id
_entity_poly.type
_entity_poly.pdbx_seq_one_letter_code
_entity_poly.pdbx_strand_id
1 'polypeptide(L)'
;MVKGNQPSSSSIQTNFSLQPFSLNLLTPKPTLHLHKMATSGSGQSSVGNRSLYEAGDQRNVPVSELKERARYAEGLPTSHKNLDSKDGRSIANKLASQENKPDPSHHHNNEYDAEAEMSKQNPTKPAEQHGNAPSKGARIDAELKADDEQRLQEKGIKH
;
A
#
# COMPACT_ATOMS: atom_id res chain seq x y z
N MET A 1 12.65 -35.99 -39.61
CA MET A 1 11.19 -36.18 -39.55
C MET A 1 10.63 -35.46 -38.33
N VAL A 2 9.98 -34.31 -38.51
CA VAL A 2 9.23 -33.61 -37.45
C VAL A 2 7.75 -33.88 -37.70
N LYS A 3 7.08 -34.60 -36.79
CA LYS A 3 5.65 -34.89 -36.89
C LYS A 3 4.87 -33.67 -36.37
N GLY A 4 4.17 -32.98 -37.28
CA GLY A 4 3.29 -31.86 -36.96
C GLY A 4 2.06 -32.34 -36.19
N ASN A 5 1.70 -31.59 -35.15
CA ASN A 5 0.51 -31.80 -34.35
C ASN A 5 -0.58 -30.83 -34.84
N GLN A 6 -1.67 -31.36 -35.38
CA GLN A 6 -2.81 -30.59 -35.89
C GLN A 6 -3.85 -30.41 -34.75
N PRO A 7 -4.36 -29.20 -34.49
CA PRO A 7 -5.50 -29.04 -33.59
C PRO A 7 -6.81 -29.35 -34.34
N SER A 8 -7.55 -30.32 -33.82
CA SER A 8 -8.91 -30.67 -34.23
C SER A 8 -9.89 -29.53 -33.92
N SER A 9 -10.54 -28.99 -34.95
CA SER A 9 -11.62 -28.03 -34.85
C SER A 9 -12.94 -28.70 -34.43
N SER A 10 -13.39 -28.45 -33.20
CA SER A 10 -14.74 -28.80 -32.75
C SER A 10 -15.71 -27.65 -33.07
N SER A 11 -16.53 -27.85 -34.09
CA SER A 11 -17.61 -26.94 -34.48
C SER A 11 -18.70 -26.91 -33.40
N ILE A 12 -18.88 -25.77 -32.73
CA ILE A 12 -20.01 -25.53 -31.82
C ILE A 12 -21.23 -25.14 -32.67
N GLN A 13 -22.24 -26.00 -32.72
CA GLN A 13 -23.53 -25.67 -33.33
C GLN A 13 -24.36 -24.86 -32.33
N THR A 14 -24.65 -23.60 -32.65
CA THR A 14 -25.58 -22.75 -31.90
C THR A 14 -26.96 -22.77 -32.56
N ASN A 15 -27.92 -23.48 -31.96
CA ASN A 15 -29.32 -23.40 -32.34
C ASN A 15 -29.98 -22.23 -31.60
N PHE A 16 -30.17 -21.09 -32.28
CA PHE A 16 -31.00 -19.98 -31.80
C PHE A 16 -32.40 -20.08 -32.41
N SER A 17 -33.38 -20.51 -31.60
CA SER A 17 -34.80 -20.47 -31.94
C SER A 17 -35.35 -19.08 -31.60
N LEU A 18 -35.69 -18.27 -32.60
CA LEU A 18 -36.45 -17.03 -32.41
C LEU A 18 -37.95 -17.34 -32.38
N GLN A 19 -38.61 -16.96 -31.28
CA GLN A 19 -40.07 -16.84 -31.21
C GLN A 19 -40.47 -15.37 -31.45
N PRO A 20 -41.53 -15.07 -32.23
CA PRO A 20 -41.96 -13.69 -32.46
C PRO A 20 -42.75 -13.14 -31.26
N PHE A 21 -42.27 -12.03 -30.67
CA PHE A 21 -43.02 -11.24 -29.69
C PHE A 21 -44.04 -10.35 -30.43
N SER A 22 -45.33 -10.54 -30.13
CA SER A 22 -46.42 -9.68 -30.58
C SER A 22 -46.49 -8.41 -29.73
N LEU A 23 -46.47 -7.23 -30.38
CA LEU A 23 -46.73 -5.94 -29.73
C LEU A 23 -48.25 -5.74 -29.57
N ASN A 24 -48.73 -5.74 -28.33
CA ASN A 24 -50.04 -5.19 -27.98
C ASN A 24 -49.86 -3.74 -27.51
N LEU A 25 -50.31 -2.78 -28.31
CA LEU A 25 -50.37 -1.37 -27.95
C LEU A 25 -51.75 -1.06 -27.34
N LEU A 26 -51.83 -1.00 -26.01
CA LEU A 26 -53.03 -0.54 -25.29
C LEU A 26 -52.64 0.60 -24.36
N THR A 27 -52.99 1.83 -24.74
CA THR A 27 -52.77 3.03 -23.91
C THR A 27 -54.02 3.30 -23.05
N PRO A 28 -53.88 3.49 -21.72
CA PRO A 28 -54.97 4.03 -20.91
C PRO A 28 -54.91 5.57 -20.89
N LYS A 29 -56.07 6.21 -21.13
CA LYS A 29 -56.27 7.67 -20.97
C LYS A 29 -56.20 8.07 -19.48
N PRO A 30 -55.46 9.11 -19.08
CA PRO A 30 -55.48 9.59 -17.71
C PRO A 30 -56.61 10.61 -17.47
N THR A 31 -57.54 10.26 -16.58
CA THR A 31 -58.56 11.15 -16.03
C THR A 31 -57.96 11.96 -14.88
N LEU A 32 -57.84 13.28 -15.03
CA LEU A 32 -57.27 14.17 -14.00
C LEU A 32 -58.27 14.36 -12.84
N HIS A 33 -57.92 13.89 -11.63
CA HIS A 33 -58.57 14.30 -10.38
C HIS A 33 -57.63 15.21 -9.58
N LEU A 34 -58.02 16.47 -9.44
CA LEU A 34 -57.30 17.51 -8.73
C LEU A 34 -57.46 17.35 -7.22
N HIS A 35 -56.40 16.87 -6.53
CA HIS A 35 -56.27 16.99 -5.08
C HIS A 35 -55.16 18.01 -4.76
N LYS A 36 -55.55 19.15 -4.18
CA LYS A 36 -54.60 20.13 -3.61
C LYS A 36 -54.12 19.61 -2.25
N MET A 37 -52.87 19.14 -2.20
CA MET A 37 -52.10 19.02 -0.95
C MET A 37 -50.91 19.96 -1.05
N ALA A 38 -50.89 20.97 -0.19
CA ALA A 38 -49.81 21.93 -0.08
C ALA A 38 -48.57 21.23 0.51
N THR A 39 -47.60 20.93 -0.34
CA THR A 39 -46.23 20.57 0.04
C THR A 39 -45.42 21.87 -0.02
N SER A 40 -44.97 22.35 1.14
CA SER A 40 -44.06 23.48 1.26
C SER A 40 -42.72 23.10 0.61
N GLY A 41 -42.49 23.59 -0.61
CA GLY A 41 -41.34 23.25 -1.43
C GLY A 41 -40.01 23.72 -0.82
N SER A 42 -39.26 22.76 -0.28
CA SER A 42 -37.82 22.87 -0.04
C SER A 42 -37.09 22.97 -1.40
N GLY A 43 -37.04 24.18 -1.99
CA GLY A 43 -36.39 24.34 -3.30
C GLY A 43 -36.32 25.74 -3.91
N GLN A 44 -36.56 26.82 -3.16
CA GLN A 44 -36.65 28.18 -3.72
C GLN A 44 -35.32 28.98 -3.73
N SER A 45 -34.18 28.38 -3.38
CA SER A 45 -32.89 29.09 -3.43
C SER A 45 -32.24 29.05 -4.82
N SER A 46 -31.58 30.14 -5.23
CA SER A 46 -30.85 30.28 -6.51
C SER A 46 -29.76 29.22 -6.75
N VAL A 47 -29.40 28.48 -5.70
CA VAL A 47 -28.38 27.43 -5.70
C VAL A 47 -28.99 26.01 -5.69
N GLY A 48 -30.29 25.84 -5.96
CA GLY A 48 -30.90 24.50 -6.08
C GLY A 48 -31.06 23.72 -4.76
N ASN A 49 -31.30 22.42 -4.86
CA ASN A 49 -31.60 21.53 -3.72
C ASN A 49 -30.31 21.16 -2.96
N ARG A 50 -30.21 21.51 -1.66
CA ARG A 50 -28.98 21.36 -0.85
C ARG A 50 -28.47 19.91 -0.78
N SER A 51 -29.35 18.93 -0.91
CA SER A 51 -29.00 17.50 -0.95
C SER A 51 -28.10 17.12 -2.13
N LEU A 52 -27.97 17.97 -3.16
CA LEU A 52 -27.11 17.73 -4.33
C LEU A 52 -25.68 18.27 -4.16
N TYR A 53 -25.45 19.20 -3.23
CA TYR A 53 -24.17 19.90 -3.10
C TYR A 53 -23.30 19.40 -1.95
N GLU A 54 -23.80 18.42 -1.18
CA GLU A 54 -23.22 18.07 0.10
C GLU A 54 -22.74 16.61 0.06
N ALA A 55 -21.44 16.44 0.33
CA ALA A 55 -20.84 15.19 0.83
C ALA A 55 -20.16 14.23 -0.15
N GLY A 56 -19.73 14.69 -1.33
CA GLY A 56 -18.74 13.96 -2.14
C GLY A 56 -17.30 14.12 -1.62
N ASP A 57 -16.89 15.38 -1.37
CA ASP A 57 -15.52 15.76 -0.98
C ASP A 57 -15.35 16.08 0.52
N GLN A 58 -16.46 16.12 1.28
CA GLN A 58 -16.47 16.51 2.70
C GLN A 58 -16.59 15.34 3.69
N ARG A 59 -16.71 14.09 3.22
CA ARG A 59 -16.74 12.94 4.13
C ARG A 59 -15.31 12.45 4.37
N ASN A 60 -14.82 12.58 5.60
CA ASN A 60 -13.65 11.82 6.03
C ASN A 60 -13.93 10.33 5.79
N VAL A 61 -13.12 9.70 4.94
CA VAL A 61 -13.13 8.25 4.79
C VAL A 61 -12.90 7.60 6.16
N PRO A 62 -13.64 6.52 6.49
CA PRO A 62 -13.48 5.88 7.78
C PRO A 62 -12.05 5.37 7.94
N VAL A 63 -11.52 5.44 9.16
CA VAL A 63 -10.16 5.02 9.50
C VAL A 63 -9.90 3.57 9.08
N SER A 64 -10.93 2.72 9.08
CA SER A 64 -10.86 1.34 8.57
C SER A 64 -10.44 1.29 7.11
N GLU A 65 -11.00 2.13 6.26
CA GLU A 65 -10.73 2.17 4.81
C GLU A 65 -9.35 2.78 4.53
N LEU A 66 -8.94 3.80 5.30
CA LEU A 66 -7.56 4.31 5.26
C LEU A 66 -6.54 3.23 5.64
N LYS A 67 -6.84 2.45 6.68
CA LYS A 67 -5.99 1.34 7.13
C LYS A 67 -5.99 0.17 6.13
N GLU A 68 -7.07 -0.05 5.39
CA GLU A 68 -7.12 -1.03 4.29
C GLU A 68 -6.21 -0.61 3.15
N ARG A 69 -6.26 0.66 2.74
CA ARG A 69 -5.36 1.20 1.70
C ARG A 69 -3.89 1.08 2.11
N ALA A 70 -3.56 1.38 3.37
CA ALA A 70 -2.20 1.23 3.90
C ALA A 70 -1.76 -0.25 3.96
N ARG A 71 -2.65 -1.18 4.34
CA ARG A 71 -2.36 -2.62 4.39
C ARG A 71 -1.99 -3.20 3.02
N TYR A 72 -2.50 -2.63 1.93
CA TYR A 72 -2.09 -3.06 0.59
C TYR A 72 -0.65 -2.66 0.23
N ALA A 73 -0.06 -1.68 0.93
CA ALA A 73 1.36 -1.36 0.79
C ALA A 73 2.25 -2.38 1.53
N GLU A 74 1.75 -2.96 2.61
CA GLU A 74 2.43 -3.98 3.41
C GLU A 74 2.36 -5.36 2.74
N GLY A 75 3.41 -6.19 2.90
CA GLY A 75 3.47 -7.55 2.37
C GLY A 75 2.55 -8.54 3.10
N LEU A 76 2.42 -9.75 2.55
CA LEU A 76 1.79 -10.85 3.27
C LEU A 76 2.50 -11.08 4.62
N PRO A 77 1.77 -11.12 5.76
CA PRO A 77 2.37 -11.41 7.05
C PRO A 77 3.07 -12.76 6.98
N THR A 78 4.26 -12.87 7.60
CA THR A 78 5.18 -14.04 7.54
C THR A 78 5.92 -14.25 6.23
N SER A 79 5.62 -13.50 5.17
CA SER A 79 6.43 -13.57 3.95
C SER A 79 7.71 -12.75 4.10
N HIS A 80 8.86 -13.41 3.97
CA HIS A 80 10.15 -12.75 3.88
C HIS A 80 10.39 -12.09 2.50
N LYS A 81 9.43 -12.18 1.57
CA LYS A 81 9.55 -11.68 0.20
C LYS A 81 8.36 -10.79 -0.15
N ASN A 82 8.63 -9.53 -0.47
CA ASN A 82 7.57 -8.62 -0.95
C ASN A 82 7.01 -9.01 -2.32
N LEU A 83 7.81 -9.70 -3.14
CA LEU A 83 7.40 -10.24 -4.44
C LEU A 83 7.08 -11.73 -4.36
N ASP A 84 6.49 -12.18 -3.26
CA ASP A 84 6.05 -13.55 -3.12
C ASP A 84 4.92 -13.86 -4.12
N SER A 85 5.07 -14.97 -4.84
CA SER A 85 4.04 -15.52 -5.73
C SER A 85 2.74 -15.87 -5.01
N LYS A 86 2.81 -16.12 -3.69
CA LYS A 86 1.66 -16.41 -2.83
C LYS A 86 1.01 -15.17 -2.25
N ASP A 87 1.57 -13.99 -2.51
CA ASP A 87 1.01 -12.73 -2.09
C ASP A 87 -0.18 -12.34 -2.98
N GLY A 88 -1.36 -12.27 -2.37
CA GLY A 88 -2.62 -11.89 -3.01
C GLY A 88 -2.72 -10.41 -3.40
N ARG A 89 -1.71 -9.59 -3.10
CA ARG A 89 -1.66 -8.19 -3.54
C ARG A 89 -1.60 -8.07 -5.06
N SER A 90 -2.23 -7.02 -5.58
CA SER A 90 -2.16 -6.66 -7.00
C SER A 90 -0.71 -6.38 -7.43
N ILE A 91 -0.40 -6.57 -8.71
CA ILE A 91 0.93 -6.29 -9.27
C ILE A 91 1.30 -4.81 -9.06
N ALA A 92 0.34 -3.90 -9.23
CA ALA A 92 0.53 -2.47 -8.99
C ALA A 92 0.95 -2.17 -7.54
N ASN A 93 0.29 -2.79 -6.54
CA ASN A 93 0.63 -2.60 -5.13
C ASN A 93 2.01 -3.17 -4.79
N LYS A 94 2.36 -4.33 -5.37
CA LYS A 94 3.70 -4.92 -5.23
C LYS A 94 4.79 -3.99 -5.78
N LEU A 95 4.59 -3.45 -6.98
CA LEU A 95 5.53 -2.53 -7.62
C LEU A 95 5.66 -1.22 -6.83
N ALA A 96 4.56 -0.60 -6.43
CA ALA A 96 4.58 0.61 -5.61
C ALA A 96 5.31 0.40 -4.27
N SER A 97 5.14 -0.77 -3.65
CA SER A 97 5.85 -1.12 -2.40
C SER A 97 7.35 -1.36 -2.58
N GLN A 98 7.81 -1.59 -3.81
CA GLN A 98 9.21 -1.80 -4.17
C GLN A 98 9.88 -0.53 -4.66
N GLU A 99 9.14 0.35 -5.35
CA GLU A 99 9.62 1.65 -5.82
C GLU A 99 10.01 2.57 -4.64
N ASN A 100 9.25 2.51 -3.55
CA ASN A 100 9.55 3.28 -2.34
C ASN A 100 10.66 2.67 -1.46
N LYS A 101 11.22 1.51 -1.82
CA LYS A 101 12.31 0.90 -1.06
C LYS A 101 13.65 1.38 -1.59
N PRO A 102 14.63 1.65 -0.70
CA PRO A 102 15.99 1.88 -1.15
C PRO A 102 16.48 0.64 -1.91
N ASP A 103 17.20 0.88 -3.01
CA ASP A 103 17.72 -0.18 -3.86
C ASP A 103 18.59 -1.15 -3.04
N PRO A 104 18.24 -2.46 -2.97
CA PRO A 104 19.02 -3.43 -2.19
C PRO A 104 20.44 -3.62 -2.73
N SER A 105 20.71 -3.34 -4.01
CA SER A 105 22.07 -3.36 -4.55
C SER A 105 22.94 -2.25 -3.96
N HIS A 106 22.31 -1.23 -3.41
CA HIS A 106 22.92 -0.14 -2.71
C HIS A 106 22.64 -0.29 -1.20
N HIS A 107 23.15 -1.38 -0.60
CA HIS A 107 23.34 -1.49 0.85
C HIS A 107 24.23 -0.36 1.42
N HIS A 108 24.84 0.44 0.54
CA HIS A 108 25.61 1.65 0.81
C HIS A 108 25.05 2.87 0.06
N ASN A 109 23.74 2.93 -0.24
CA ASN A 109 23.14 4.25 -0.51
C ASN A 109 23.53 5.11 0.69
N ASN A 110 24.24 6.21 0.41
CA ASN A 110 24.85 7.11 1.38
C ASN A 110 23.78 7.89 2.20
N GLU A 111 22.68 7.25 2.55
CA GLU A 111 21.79 7.65 3.61
C GLU A 111 22.56 7.45 4.90
N TYR A 112 22.99 8.58 5.45
CA TYR A 112 23.51 8.73 6.80
C TYR A 112 22.80 7.79 7.79
N ASP A 113 23.41 6.65 8.07
CA ASP A 113 22.91 5.71 9.05
C ASP A 113 23.47 6.12 10.41
N ALA A 114 22.64 6.80 11.20
CA ALA A 114 23.00 7.30 12.52
C ALA A 114 23.55 6.18 13.42
N GLU A 115 23.03 4.97 13.28
CA GLU A 115 23.49 3.79 14.04
C GLU A 115 24.89 3.36 13.59
N ALA A 116 25.16 3.39 12.29
CA ALA A 116 26.49 3.11 11.75
C ALA A 116 27.52 4.15 12.19
N GLU A 117 27.14 5.42 12.30
CA GLU A 117 28.04 6.45 12.83
C GLU A 117 28.31 6.31 14.34
N MET A 118 27.29 5.97 15.11
CA MET A 118 27.45 5.69 16.53
C MET A 118 28.37 4.49 16.76
N SER A 119 28.26 3.45 15.91
CA SER A 119 29.16 2.29 15.92
C SER A 119 30.62 2.65 15.64
N LYS A 120 30.90 3.57 14.70
CA LYS A 120 32.26 4.07 14.43
C LYS A 120 32.88 4.76 15.65
N GLN A 121 32.06 5.45 16.44
CA GLN A 121 32.54 6.16 17.64
C GLN A 121 32.70 5.24 18.84
N ASN A 122 31.70 4.38 19.09
CA ASN A 122 31.75 3.42 20.18
C ASN A 122 31.12 2.10 19.74
N PRO A 123 31.91 1.01 19.74
CA PRO A 123 31.45 -0.27 19.22
C PRO A 123 30.36 -0.93 20.10
N THR A 124 30.21 -0.51 21.37
CA THR A 124 29.20 -1.07 22.30
C THR A 124 27.84 -0.37 22.23
N LYS A 125 27.78 0.88 21.76
CA LYS A 125 26.57 1.71 21.81
C LYS A 125 25.37 1.12 21.07
N PRO A 126 25.50 0.55 19.85
CA PRO A 126 24.34 -0.02 19.17
C PRO A 126 23.68 -1.14 19.99
N ALA A 127 24.47 -1.99 20.64
CA ALA A 127 23.93 -3.06 21.48
C ALA A 127 23.22 -2.49 22.72
N GLU A 128 23.81 -1.51 23.39
CA GLU A 128 23.25 -0.85 24.57
C GLU A 128 21.95 -0.11 24.25
N GLN A 129 21.88 0.58 23.11
CA GLN A 129 20.67 1.28 22.66
C GLN A 129 19.50 0.33 22.40
N HIS A 130 19.80 -0.89 21.94
CA HIS A 130 18.80 -1.93 21.75
C HIS A 130 18.54 -2.77 23.01
N GLY A 131 19.16 -2.46 24.15
CA GLY A 131 19.01 -3.21 25.40
C GLY A 131 19.65 -4.61 25.39
N ASN A 132 20.57 -4.85 24.46
CA ASN A 132 21.29 -6.10 24.31
C ASN A 132 22.68 -6.04 24.97
N ALA A 133 23.23 -7.19 25.32
CA ALA A 133 24.62 -7.27 25.74
C ALA A 133 25.55 -7.06 24.53
N PRO A 134 26.60 -6.22 24.64
CA PRO A 134 27.58 -6.05 23.58
C PRO A 134 28.36 -7.35 23.32
N SER A 135 28.78 -7.54 22.07
CA SER A 135 29.56 -8.71 21.68
C SER A 135 30.95 -8.69 22.35
N LYS A 136 31.59 -9.86 22.45
CA LYS A 136 32.96 -9.96 22.99
C LYS A 136 33.94 -9.08 22.21
N GLY A 137 33.81 -9.02 20.87
CA GLY A 137 34.65 -8.17 20.03
C GLY A 137 34.45 -6.69 20.32
N ALA A 138 33.19 -6.22 20.38
CA ALA A 138 32.88 -4.83 20.69
C ALA A 138 33.41 -4.38 22.05
N ARG A 139 33.40 -5.28 23.05
CA ARG A 139 34.01 -5.01 24.36
C ARG A 139 35.52 -4.83 24.27
N ILE A 140 36.21 -5.74 23.58
CA ILE A 140 37.66 -5.67 23.39
C ILE A 140 38.05 -4.40 22.62
N ASP A 141 37.31 -4.06 21.57
CA ASP A 141 37.56 -2.85 20.78
C ASP A 141 37.40 -1.57 21.63
N ALA A 142 36.41 -1.55 22.53
CA ALA A 142 36.23 -0.44 23.48
C ALA A 142 37.37 -0.35 24.52
N GLU A 143 37.82 -1.50 25.05
CA GLU A 143 38.95 -1.58 25.98
C GLU A 143 40.25 -1.11 25.30
N LEU A 144 40.55 -1.58 24.08
CA LEU A 144 41.72 -1.17 23.31
C LEU A 144 41.73 0.33 23.03
N LYS A 145 40.57 0.90 22.66
CA LYS A 145 40.43 2.34 22.42
C LYS A 145 40.69 3.15 23.69
N ALA A 146 40.19 2.70 24.84
CA ALA A 146 40.44 3.36 26.13
C ALA A 146 41.92 3.31 26.52
N ASP A 147 42.58 2.16 26.33
CA ASP A 147 44.01 2.00 26.58
C ASP A 147 44.86 2.88 25.65
N ASP A 148 44.47 3.01 24.39
CA ASP A 148 45.14 3.90 23.43
C ASP A 148 45.02 5.37 23.83
N GLU A 149 43.81 5.81 24.23
CA GLU A 149 43.58 7.17 24.71
C GLU A 149 44.40 7.48 25.98
N GLN A 150 44.50 6.53 26.92
CA GLN A 150 45.34 6.67 28.11
C GLN A 150 46.82 6.80 27.75
N ARG A 151 47.33 5.94 26.87
CA ARG A 151 48.73 6.01 26.42
C ARG A 151 49.06 7.31 25.69
N LEU A 152 48.13 7.86 24.93
CA LEU A 152 48.30 9.16 24.27
C LEU A 152 48.37 10.31 25.29
N GLN A 153 47.52 10.26 26.32
CA GLN A 153 47.55 11.22 27.43
C GLN A 153 48.86 11.16 28.22
N GLU A 154 49.34 9.96 28.55
CA GLU A 154 50.63 9.74 29.24
C GLU A 154 51.81 10.27 28.42
N LYS A 155 51.75 10.09 27.09
CA LYS A 155 52.77 10.62 26.16
C LYS A 155 52.67 12.14 25.95
N GLY A 156 51.70 12.81 26.56
CA GLY A 156 51.51 14.27 26.46
C GLY A 156 51.06 14.74 25.08
N ILE A 157 50.61 13.82 24.22
CA ILE A 157 50.09 14.13 22.90
C ILE A 157 48.63 14.53 23.09
N LYS A 158 48.38 15.83 23.21
CA LYS A 158 47.02 16.37 23.22
C LYS A 158 46.39 16.22 21.83
N HIS A 159 45.13 15.81 21.81
CA HIS A 159 44.27 15.82 20.63
C HIS A 159 44.12 17.21 20.03
#